data_AF-A0A291QCM3-F1
#
_entry.id   AF-A0A291QCM3-F1
#
_cell.length_a   1.000
_cell.length_b   1.000
_cell.length_c   1.000
_cell.angle_alpha   90.00
_cell.angle_beta   90.00
_cell.angle_gamma   90.00
#
_symmetry.space_group_name_H-M   'P 1'
#
loop_
_entity.id
_entity.type
_entity.pdbx_description
1 polymer ?
#
loop_
_entity_poly.entity_id
_entity_poly.type
_entity_poly.pdbx_seq_one_letter_code
_entity_poly.pdbx_strand_id
1 'polypeptide(L)'
;MRPVQELADFFVALAGGAEESPDVAGTLSVLAHHSPLLLGVRATAAVVFAPGGREAPQVVCHDPEVARLEREAVERREGLVHDCLHHDRGPRLVAFDGRPANLRWPHYAPGVVALGYTRGVAVPLRGRTGTTGALVLLSSDAESLLDPGMLQLCQSMADFTAITLERARETEQSRTLAAQLERALSSRVIIEQAKGVLATRRRLTMDEAFAVLRGYARSRRRQLNEVAREVVEGRADPELTGAPEG
;
A
#
# COMPACT_ATOMS: atom_id res chain seq x y z
N MET A 1 5.92 -25.16 -21.45
CA MET A 1 5.36 -25.58 -20.15
C MET A 1 3.84 -25.69 -20.30
N ARG A 2 3.12 -26.39 -19.41
CA ARG A 2 1.65 -26.52 -19.53
C ARG A 2 0.97 -25.23 -19.01
N PRO A 3 -0.05 -24.66 -19.69
CA PRO A 3 -0.72 -23.42 -19.30
C PRO A 3 -1.21 -23.38 -17.84
N VAL A 4 -1.58 -24.54 -17.28
CA VAL A 4 -2.02 -24.68 -15.88
C VAL A 4 -0.90 -24.39 -14.88
N GLN A 5 0.35 -24.72 -15.22
CA GLN A 5 1.49 -24.48 -14.32
C GLN A 5 1.80 -22.98 -14.23
N GLU A 6 1.78 -22.26 -15.35
CA GLU A 6 2.01 -20.81 -15.39
C GLU A 6 0.95 -20.05 -14.58
N LEU A 7 -0.30 -20.52 -14.63
CA LEU A 7 -1.37 -19.97 -13.80
C LEU A 7 -1.16 -20.26 -12.30
N ALA A 8 -0.72 -21.47 -11.96
CA ALA A 8 -0.40 -21.81 -10.57
C ALA A 8 0.77 -20.96 -10.04
N ASP A 9 1.86 -20.85 -10.81
CA ASP A 9 3.03 -20.06 -10.47
C ASP A 9 2.67 -18.58 -10.26
N PHE A 10 1.76 -18.04 -11.08
CA PHE A 10 1.23 -16.70 -10.93
C PHE A 10 0.52 -16.47 -9.58
N PHE A 11 -0.39 -17.36 -9.20
CA PHE A 11 -1.10 -17.23 -7.91
C PHE A 11 -0.15 -17.42 -6.72
N VAL A 12 0.85 -18.29 -6.84
CA VAL A 12 1.90 -18.46 -5.82
C VAL A 12 2.75 -17.19 -5.69
N ALA A 13 3.13 -16.57 -6.82
CA ALA A 13 3.87 -15.31 -6.83
C ALA A 13 3.05 -14.16 -6.22
N LEU A 14 1.76 -14.04 -6.57
CA LEU A 14 0.86 -13.06 -5.95
C LEU A 14 0.63 -13.31 -4.46
N ALA A 15 0.70 -14.56 -3.99
CA ALA A 15 0.59 -14.87 -2.56
C ALA A 15 1.85 -14.45 -1.77
N GLY A 16 2.90 -13.96 -2.44
CA GLY A 16 4.13 -13.43 -1.83
C GLY A 16 5.36 -14.32 -1.98
N GLY A 17 5.25 -15.53 -2.54
CA GLY A 17 6.40 -16.46 -2.60
C GLY A 17 7.04 -16.73 -1.22
N ALA A 18 8.22 -17.35 -1.20
CA ALA A 18 8.84 -17.84 0.04
C ALA A 18 9.57 -16.78 0.90
N GLU A 19 9.77 -15.55 0.42
CA GLU A 19 10.52 -14.52 1.14
C GLU A 19 9.92 -13.11 0.97
N GLU A 20 9.81 -12.41 2.10
CA GLU A 20 9.27 -11.05 2.34
C GLU A 20 7.75 -10.82 2.20
N SER A 21 7.24 -9.93 3.05
CA SER A 21 5.84 -9.49 3.03
C SER A 21 5.59 -8.77 1.71
N PRO A 22 4.57 -9.16 0.92
CA PRO A 22 4.32 -8.53 -0.37
C PRO A 22 4.05 -7.04 -0.19
N ASP A 23 4.83 -6.20 -0.86
CA ASP A 23 4.51 -4.79 -0.99
C ASP A 23 3.55 -4.55 -2.17
N VAL A 24 2.97 -3.35 -2.24
CA VAL A 24 1.96 -3.04 -3.26
C VAL A 24 2.58 -3.07 -4.66
N ALA A 25 3.79 -2.52 -4.82
CA ALA A 25 4.46 -2.40 -6.10
C ALA A 25 4.84 -3.77 -6.68
N GLY A 26 5.40 -4.67 -5.87
CA GLY A 26 5.76 -6.03 -6.26
C GLY A 26 4.54 -6.84 -6.69
N THR A 27 3.46 -6.78 -5.91
CA THR A 27 2.21 -7.49 -6.23
C THR A 27 1.60 -7.01 -7.56
N LEU A 28 1.59 -5.69 -7.79
CA LEU A 28 1.12 -5.12 -9.07
C LEU A 28 2.05 -5.44 -10.23
N SER A 29 3.35 -5.55 -9.97
CA SER A 29 4.33 -5.99 -10.97
C SER A 29 4.06 -7.41 -11.42
N VAL A 30 3.82 -8.35 -10.50
CA VAL A 30 3.43 -9.72 -10.84
C VAL A 30 2.15 -9.73 -11.69
N LEU A 31 1.12 -8.96 -11.29
CA LEU A 31 -0.10 -8.84 -12.08
C LEU A 31 0.17 -8.31 -13.49
N ALA A 32 0.84 -7.16 -13.61
CA ALA A 32 1.03 -6.48 -14.89
C ALA A 32 1.95 -7.24 -15.85
N HIS A 33 2.96 -7.97 -15.36
CA HIS A 33 3.92 -8.67 -16.22
C HIS A 33 3.47 -10.07 -16.65
N HIS A 34 2.67 -10.77 -15.84
CA HIS A 34 2.19 -12.11 -16.19
C HIS A 34 0.84 -12.11 -16.93
N SER A 35 0.01 -11.08 -16.73
CA SER A 35 -1.30 -10.98 -17.38
C SER A 35 -1.28 -11.02 -18.92
N PRO A 36 -0.34 -10.37 -19.64
CA PRO A 36 -0.30 -10.42 -21.11
C PRO A 36 -0.19 -11.85 -21.63
N LEU A 37 0.66 -12.65 -20.99
CA LEU A 37 0.98 -14.01 -21.40
C LEU A 37 -0.15 -14.98 -21.08
N LEU A 38 -0.76 -14.85 -19.89
CA LEU A 38 -1.89 -15.69 -19.44
C LEU A 38 -3.21 -15.37 -20.15
N LEU A 39 -3.42 -14.11 -20.52
CA LEU A 39 -4.67 -13.64 -21.14
C LEU A 39 -4.57 -13.53 -22.67
N GLY A 40 -3.37 -13.66 -23.25
CA GLY A 40 -3.16 -13.51 -24.69
C GLY A 40 -3.39 -12.09 -25.20
N VAL A 41 -3.15 -11.06 -24.37
CA VAL A 41 -3.35 -9.65 -24.72
C VAL A 41 -2.02 -8.93 -24.90
N ARG A 42 -2.03 -7.87 -25.71
CA ARG A 42 -0.78 -7.16 -26.09
C ARG A 42 -0.27 -6.19 -25.03
N ALA A 43 -1.16 -5.52 -24.29
CA ALA A 43 -0.76 -4.62 -23.21
C ALA A 43 -1.71 -4.71 -22.03
N THR A 44 -1.13 -4.67 -20.83
CA THR A 44 -1.87 -4.63 -19.56
C THR A 44 -1.25 -3.63 -18.61
N ALA A 45 -2.08 -2.86 -17.93
CA ALA A 45 -1.64 -1.93 -16.89
C ALA A 45 -2.48 -2.12 -15.63
N ALA A 46 -1.82 -2.31 -14.49
CA ALA A 46 -2.47 -2.41 -13.19
C ALA A 46 -2.40 -1.04 -12.50
N VAL A 47 -3.55 -0.50 -12.10
CA VAL A 47 -3.65 0.78 -11.41
C VAL A 47 -4.37 0.59 -10.09
N VAL A 48 -3.75 1.03 -8.99
CA VAL A 48 -4.33 0.95 -7.64
C VAL A 48 -4.25 2.30 -6.94
N PHE A 49 -5.34 2.63 -6.26
CA PHE A 49 -5.48 3.83 -5.46
C PHE A 49 -5.33 3.46 -3.98
N ALA A 50 -4.55 4.26 -3.26
CA ALA A 50 -4.47 4.10 -1.82
C ALA A 50 -5.80 4.47 -1.15
N PRO A 51 -6.23 3.73 -0.11
CA PRO A 51 -7.43 4.07 0.64
C PRO A 51 -7.42 5.52 1.13
N GLY A 52 -8.52 6.24 0.88
CA GLY A 52 -8.68 7.64 1.30
C GLY A 52 -7.81 8.65 0.54
N GLY A 53 -7.14 8.26 -0.55
CA GLY A 53 -6.38 9.18 -1.41
C GLY A 53 -5.16 9.81 -0.74
N ARG A 54 -4.63 9.18 0.31
CA ARG A 54 -3.49 9.71 1.11
C ARG A 54 -2.14 9.55 0.42
N GLU A 55 -2.05 8.64 -0.53
CA GLU A 55 -0.84 8.35 -1.31
C GLU A 55 -1.15 8.46 -2.80
N ALA A 56 -0.12 8.74 -3.60
CA ALA A 56 -0.24 8.77 -5.05
C ALA A 56 -0.69 7.40 -5.59
N PRO A 57 -1.58 7.35 -6.59
CA PRO A 57 -1.95 6.10 -7.22
C PRO A 57 -0.73 5.40 -7.82
N GLN A 58 -0.68 4.08 -7.69
CA GLN A 58 0.38 3.26 -8.27
C GLN A 58 -0.07 2.74 -9.62
N VAL A 59 0.78 2.93 -10.63
CA VAL A 59 0.57 2.48 -12.00
C VAL A 59 1.74 1.59 -12.40
N VAL A 60 1.46 0.32 -12.69
CA VAL A 60 2.47 -0.67 -13.11
C VAL A 60 2.05 -1.28 -14.44
N CYS A 61 2.96 -1.27 -15.39
CA CYS A 61 2.77 -1.83 -16.73
C CYS A 61 4.14 -2.31 -17.23
N HIS A 62 4.16 -3.36 -18.04
CA HIS A 62 5.39 -3.82 -18.69
C HIS A 62 5.83 -2.90 -19.85
N ASP A 63 4.88 -2.17 -20.45
CA ASP A 63 5.15 -1.19 -21.49
C ASP A 63 5.28 0.22 -20.87
N PRO A 64 6.45 0.89 -21.00
CA PRO A 64 6.69 2.19 -20.39
C PRO A 64 5.83 3.32 -20.98
N GLU A 65 5.44 3.23 -22.26
CA GLU A 65 4.60 4.24 -22.91
C GLU A 65 3.14 4.11 -22.45
N VAL A 66 2.65 2.88 -22.32
CA VAL A 66 1.33 2.62 -21.70
C VAL A 66 1.35 3.04 -20.23
N ALA A 67 2.43 2.77 -19.48
CA ALA A 67 2.56 3.22 -18.10
C ALA A 67 2.50 4.76 -17.99
N ARG A 68 3.11 5.49 -18.93
CA ARG A 68 3.05 6.96 -18.98
C ARG A 68 1.63 7.44 -19.26
N LEU A 69 0.97 6.86 -20.27
CA LEU A 69 -0.41 7.18 -20.62
C LEU A 69 -1.37 6.99 -19.45
N GLU A 70 -1.27 5.85 -18.74
CA GLU A 70 -2.13 5.56 -17.59
C GLU A 70 -1.88 6.50 -16.41
N ARG A 71 -0.63 6.92 -16.16
CA ARG A 71 -0.33 7.95 -15.15
C ARG A 71 -0.97 9.30 -15.50
N GLU A 72 -0.84 9.73 -16.75
CA GLU A 72 -1.48 10.96 -17.22
C GLU A 72 -3.02 10.88 -17.13
N ALA A 73 -3.59 9.71 -17.45
CA ALA A 73 -5.02 9.46 -17.33
C ALA A 73 -5.51 9.60 -15.88
N VAL A 74 -4.77 9.04 -14.93
CA VAL A 74 -5.05 9.15 -13.49
C VAL A 74 -5.01 10.61 -13.03
N GLU A 75 -3.99 11.38 -13.42
CA GLU A 75 -3.87 12.79 -13.07
C GLU A 75 -5.04 13.62 -13.62
N ARG A 76 -5.44 13.33 -14.87
CA ARG A 76 -6.54 14.02 -15.56
C ARG A 76 -7.92 13.51 -15.18
N ARG A 77 -8.01 12.41 -14.42
CA ARG A 77 -9.27 11.71 -14.11
C ARG A 77 -10.02 11.30 -15.38
N GLU A 78 -9.28 10.83 -16.36
CA GLU A 78 -9.79 10.29 -17.62
C GLU A 78 -9.50 8.79 -17.72
N GLY A 79 -10.11 8.14 -18.72
CA GLY A 79 -9.79 6.78 -19.11
C GLY A 79 -10.56 5.67 -18.39
N LEU A 80 -10.21 4.44 -18.77
CA LEU A 80 -10.93 3.22 -18.37
C LEU A 80 -10.94 3.01 -16.86
N VAL A 81 -9.82 3.29 -16.18
CA VAL A 81 -9.69 3.09 -14.73
C VAL A 81 -10.62 4.02 -13.97
N HIS A 82 -10.63 5.31 -14.29
CA HIS A 82 -11.50 6.30 -13.65
C HIS A 82 -12.97 5.89 -13.79
N ASP A 83 -13.37 5.51 -15.01
CA ASP A 83 -14.69 5.01 -15.29
C ASP A 83 -15.07 3.78 -14.46
N CYS A 84 -14.16 2.80 -14.39
CA CYS A 84 -14.34 1.55 -13.67
C CYS A 84 -14.57 1.77 -12.18
N LEU A 85 -13.88 2.75 -11.59
CA LEU A 85 -14.02 3.10 -10.18
C LEU A 85 -15.35 3.79 -9.87
N HIS A 86 -15.87 4.58 -10.80
CA HIS A 86 -17.09 5.37 -10.59
C HIS A 86 -18.37 4.71 -11.10
N HIS A 87 -18.27 3.64 -11.89
CA HIS A 87 -19.42 2.95 -12.45
C HIS A 87 -19.39 1.46 -12.12
N ASP A 88 -20.31 1.02 -11.26
CA ASP A 88 -20.43 -0.38 -10.81
C ASP A 88 -21.10 -1.32 -11.84
N ARG A 89 -20.78 -1.15 -13.13
CA ARG A 89 -21.43 -1.89 -14.23
C ARG A 89 -20.59 -3.02 -14.80
N GLY A 90 -19.54 -3.43 -14.10
CA GLY A 90 -18.61 -4.48 -14.53
C GLY A 90 -17.74 -4.08 -15.73
N PRO A 91 -16.86 -4.99 -16.20
CA PRO A 91 -15.97 -4.74 -17.33
C PRO A 91 -16.77 -4.42 -18.60
N ARG A 92 -16.40 -3.34 -19.31
CA ARG A 92 -17.00 -2.97 -20.59
C ARG A 92 -15.91 -2.82 -21.65
N LEU A 93 -16.11 -3.49 -22.78
CA LEU A 93 -15.28 -3.28 -23.96
C LEU A 93 -15.55 -1.88 -24.51
N VAL A 94 -14.49 -1.09 -24.68
CA VAL A 94 -14.54 0.25 -25.25
C VAL A 94 -13.78 0.29 -26.56
N ALA A 95 -14.32 1.02 -27.53
CA ALA A 95 -13.69 1.35 -28.80
C ALA A 95 -13.10 2.76 -28.72
N PHE A 96 -11.80 2.91 -28.94
CA PHE A 96 -11.10 4.20 -28.86
C PHE A 96 -11.03 4.94 -30.20
N ASP A 97 -11.17 4.22 -31.31
CA ASP A 97 -11.21 4.74 -32.68
C ASP A 97 -12.53 5.48 -33.02
N GLY A 98 -13.48 5.51 -32.09
CA GLY A 98 -14.78 6.15 -32.24
C GLY A 98 -14.90 7.53 -31.59
N ARG A 99 -15.77 8.37 -32.15
CA ARG A 99 -16.15 9.68 -31.59
C ARG A 99 -16.60 9.64 -30.11
N PRO A 100 -17.38 8.64 -29.64
CA PRO A 100 -17.83 8.60 -28.24
C PRO A 100 -16.68 8.58 -27.23
N ALA A 101 -15.61 7.81 -27.48
CA ALA A 101 -14.47 7.73 -26.57
C ALA A 101 -13.67 9.04 -26.57
N ASN A 102 -13.45 9.66 -27.73
CA ASN A 102 -12.76 10.95 -27.84
C ASN A 102 -13.51 12.10 -27.16
N LEU A 103 -14.84 12.10 -27.17
CA LEU A 103 -15.62 13.10 -26.43
C LEU A 103 -15.58 12.87 -24.92
N ARG A 104 -15.54 11.60 -24.50
CA ARG A 104 -15.53 11.21 -23.09
C ARG A 104 -14.16 11.42 -22.45
N TRP A 105 -13.10 11.09 -23.18
CA TRP A 105 -11.71 11.20 -22.74
C TRP A 105 -10.84 11.84 -23.83
N PRO A 106 -10.85 13.19 -23.91
CA PRO A 106 -10.17 13.93 -24.97
C PRO A 106 -8.66 13.72 -25.03
N HIS A 107 -8.01 13.33 -23.93
CA HIS A 107 -6.56 13.10 -23.89
C HIS A 107 -6.25 11.60 -23.92
N TYR A 108 -6.99 10.81 -23.16
CA TYR A 108 -6.73 9.38 -23.06
C TYR A 108 -7.02 8.62 -24.36
N ALA A 109 -8.20 8.80 -24.96
CA ALA A 109 -8.59 8.01 -26.14
C ALA A 109 -7.65 8.23 -27.34
N PRO A 110 -7.26 9.47 -27.70
CA PRO A 110 -6.24 9.69 -28.74
C PRO A 110 -4.88 9.11 -28.36
N GLY A 111 -4.49 9.17 -27.09
CA GLY A 111 -3.24 8.57 -26.60
C GLY A 111 -3.22 7.04 -26.78
N VAL A 112 -4.32 6.36 -26.45
CA VAL A 112 -4.47 4.91 -26.66
C VAL A 112 -4.33 4.55 -28.15
N VAL A 113 -4.99 5.31 -29.02
CA VAL A 113 -4.91 5.10 -30.49
C VAL A 113 -3.50 5.38 -31.03
N ALA A 114 -2.82 6.42 -30.54
CA ALA A 114 -1.46 6.75 -30.94
C ALA A 114 -0.44 5.65 -30.57
N LEU A 115 -0.71 4.87 -29.51
CA LEU A 115 0.06 3.69 -29.14
C LEU A 115 -0.33 2.42 -29.94
N GLY A 116 -1.28 2.52 -30.86
CA GLY A 116 -1.69 1.43 -31.75
C GLY A 116 -2.80 0.53 -31.19
N TYR A 117 -3.44 0.91 -30.08
CA TYR A 117 -4.56 0.17 -29.50
C TYR A 117 -5.89 0.82 -29.88
N THR A 118 -6.88 0.01 -30.23
CA THR A 118 -8.21 0.48 -30.64
C THR A 118 -9.32 -0.01 -29.72
N ARG A 119 -9.01 -1.02 -28.89
CA ARG A 119 -9.92 -1.67 -27.97
C ARG A 119 -9.31 -1.73 -26.57
N GLY A 120 -10.16 -1.63 -25.57
CA GLY A 120 -9.73 -1.88 -24.20
C GLY A 120 -10.87 -2.14 -23.24
N VAL A 121 -10.51 -2.71 -22.10
CA VAL A 121 -11.41 -3.01 -21.00
C VAL A 121 -10.68 -2.78 -19.68
N ALA A 122 -11.38 -2.23 -18.70
CA ALA A 122 -10.91 -2.20 -17.31
C ALA A 122 -11.66 -3.26 -16.51
N VAL A 123 -10.89 -4.10 -15.82
CA VAL A 123 -11.38 -5.11 -14.90
C VAL A 123 -11.11 -4.62 -13.47
N PRO A 124 -12.16 -4.43 -12.64
CA PRO A 124 -11.98 -3.87 -11.31
C PRO A 124 -11.23 -4.82 -10.39
N LEU A 125 -10.31 -4.28 -9.59
CA LEU A 125 -9.68 -4.97 -8.46
C LEU A 125 -10.61 -4.86 -7.26
N ARG A 126 -11.48 -5.87 -7.07
CA ARG A 126 -12.50 -5.89 -6.02
C ARG A 126 -11.97 -6.58 -4.78
N GLY A 127 -11.71 -5.80 -3.75
CA GLY A 127 -11.41 -6.31 -2.42
C GLY A 127 -12.67 -6.45 -1.57
N ARG A 128 -12.50 -6.83 -0.30
CA ARG A 128 -13.60 -6.90 0.69
C ARG A 128 -14.18 -5.52 0.98
N THR A 129 -13.36 -4.47 0.87
CA THR A 129 -13.73 -3.10 1.23
C THR A 129 -14.22 -2.26 0.05
N GLY A 130 -14.21 -2.84 -1.16
CA GLY A 130 -14.66 -2.18 -2.39
C GLY A 130 -13.63 -2.30 -3.52
N THR A 131 -13.85 -1.54 -4.59
CA THR A 131 -12.92 -1.47 -5.73
C THR A 131 -11.75 -0.55 -5.38
N THR A 132 -10.54 -1.10 -5.36
CA THR A 132 -9.31 -0.34 -5.01
C THR A 132 -8.50 0.07 -6.22
N GLY A 133 -8.87 -0.40 -7.41
CA GLY A 133 -8.13 -0.18 -8.64
C GLY A 133 -8.77 -0.90 -9.83
N ALA A 134 -8.05 -0.92 -10.95
CA ALA A 134 -8.42 -1.71 -12.12
C ALA A 134 -7.19 -2.25 -12.86
N LEU A 135 -7.36 -3.41 -13.49
CA LEU A 135 -6.46 -3.95 -14.49
C LEU A 135 -7.01 -3.55 -15.86
N VAL A 136 -6.25 -2.71 -16.56
CA VAL A 136 -6.54 -2.30 -17.93
C VAL A 136 -5.95 -3.32 -18.88
N LEU A 137 -6.75 -3.80 -19.82
CA LEU A 137 -6.29 -4.58 -20.97
C LEU A 137 -6.48 -3.74 -22.22
N LEU A 138 -5.44 -3.62 -23.05
CA LEU A 138 -5.47 -2.91 -24.33
C LEU A 138 -5.13 -3.87 -25.48
N SER A 139 -5.87 -3.76 -26.57
CA SER A 139 -5.69 -4.57 -27.77
C SER A 139 -5.94 -3.78 -29.05
N SER A 140 -5.34 -4.25 -30.14
CA SER A 140 -5.60 -3.76 -31.50
C SER A 140 -6.81 -4.45 -32.15
N ASP A 141 -7.26 -5.58 -31.61
CA ASP A 141 -8.42 -6.34 -32.05
C ASP A 141 -9.46 -6.50 -30.92
N ALA A 142 -10.71 -6.70 -31.29
CA ALA A 142 -11.80 -6.88 -30.32
C ALA A 142 -11.95 -8.35 -29.89
N GLU A 143 -11.56 -9.32 -30.74
CA GLU A 143 -11.82 -10.74 -30.52
C GLU A 143 -11.14 -11.27 -29.25
N SER A 144 -9.89 -10.86 -29.00
CA SER A 144 -9.15 -11.21 -27.78
C SER A 144 -9.84 -10.76 -26.49
N LEU A 145 -10.53 -9.62 -26.52
CA LEU A 145 -11.17 -9.01 -25.35
C LEU A 145 -12.65 -9.41 -25.16
N LEU A 146 -13.21 -10.18 -26.10
CA LEU A 146 -14.61 -10.62 -26.08
C LEU A 146 -14.80 -12.04 -25.52
N ASP A 147 -13.72 -12.80 -25.30
CA ASP A 147 -13.81 -14.14 -24.73
C ASP A 147 -14.28 -14.08 -23.25
N PRO A 148 -15.46 -14.64 -22.92
CA PRO A 148 -15.94 -14.70 -21.55
C PRO A 148 -15.02 -15.47 -20.61
N GLY A 149 -14.33 -16.51 -21.11
CA GLY A 149 -13.41 -17.31 -20.32
C GLY A 149 -12.18 -16.51 -19.89
N MET A 150 -11.56 -15.80 -20.84
CA MET A 150 -10.48 -14.85 -20.56
C MET A 150 -10.91 -13.76 -19.56
N LEU A 151 -12.07 -13.13 -19.76
CA LEU A 151 -12.55 -12.09 -18.83
C LEU A 151 -12.81 -12.61 -17.42
N GLN A 152 -13.33 -13.84 -17.29
CA GLN A 152 -13.54 -14.48 -15.99
C GLN A 152 -12.21 -14.82 -15.30
N LEU A 153 -11.22 -15.29 -16.06
CA LEU A 153 -9.86 -15.50 -15.55
C LEU A 153 -9.24 -14.17 -15.11
N CYS A 154 -9.32 -13.13 -15.94
CA CYS A 154 -8.84 -11.79 -15.63
C CYS A 154 -9.48 -11.22 -14.36
N GLN A 155 -10.80 -11.37 -14.20
CA GLN A 155 -11.50 -10.99 -12.97
C GLN A 155 -10.98 -11.77 -11.76
N SER A 156 -10.74 -13.07 -11.89
CA SER A 156 -10.20 -13.89 -10.80
C SER A 156 -8.79 -13.46 -10.40
N MET A 157 -7.95 -13.10 -11.38
CA MET A 157 -6.62 -12.53 -11.14
C MET A 157 -6.71 -11.18 -10.42
N ALA A 158 -7.58 -10.28 -10.90
CA ALA A 158 -7.78 -8.95 -10.31
C ALA A 158 -8.32 -9.03 -8.87
N ASP A 159 -9.29 -9.91 -8.61
CA ASP A 159 -9.87 -10.11 -7.28
C ASP A 159 -8.83 -10.69 -6.32
N PHE A 160 -8.06 -11.69 -6.75
CA PHE A 160 -6.99 -12.26 -5.93
C PHE A 160 -5.93 -11.21 -5.59
N THR A 161 -5.48 -10.43 -6.59
CA THR A 161 -4.57 -9.30 -6.35
C THR A 161 -5.15 -8.31 -5.34
N ALA A 162 -6.42 -7.93 -5.47
CA ALA A 162 -7.07 -7.01 -4.54
C ALA A 162 -7.07 -7.55 -3.11
N ILE A 163 -7.42 -8.82 -2.93
CA ILE A 163 -7.41 -9.49 -1.63
C ILE A 163 -6.00 -9.53 -1.03
N THR A 164 -4.98 -9.94 -1.81
CA THR A 164 -3.59 -9.96 -1.33
C THR A 164 -3.13 -8.57 -0.88
N LEU A 165 -3.42 -7.53 -1.68
CA LEU A 165 -3.08 -6.15 -1.32
C LEU A 165 -3.78 -5.67 -0.05
N GLU A 166 -5.05 -6.04 0.15
CA GLU A 166 -5.75 -5.76 1.41
C GLU A 166 -5.09 -6.49 2.60
N ARG A 167 -4.74 -7.77 2.45
CA ARG A 167 -4.08 -8.56 3.50
C ARG A 167 -2.71 -8.03 3.88
N ALA A 168 -1.91 -7.64 2.90
CA ALA A 168 -0.60 -7.01 3.12
C ALA A 168 -0.74 -5.73 3.96
N ARG A 169 -1.71 -4.87 3.62
CA ARG A 169 -2.00 -3.64 4.36
C ARG A 169 -2.50 -3.90 5.78
N GLU A 170 -3.44 -4.83 5.97
CA GLU A 170 -3.95 -5.22 7.29
C GLU A 170 -2.80 -5.71 8.20
N THR A 171 -1.90 -6.52 7.64
CA THR A 171 -0.74 -7.07 8.37
C THR A 171 0.25 -5.97 8.75
N GLU A 172 0.57 -5.07 7.83
CA GLU A 172 1.51 -3.98 8.09
C GLU A 172 0.97 -2.99 9.14
N GLN A 173 -0.32 -2.66 9.06
CA GLN A 173 -0.99 -1.83 10.09
C GLN A 173 -0.95 -2.50 11.46
N SER A 174 -1.20 -3.81 11.52
CA SER A 174 -1.16 -4.57 12.76
C SER A 174 0.25 -4.62 13.37
N ARG A 175 1.29 -4.83 12.55
CA ARG A 175 2.71 -4.78 12.97
C ARG A 175 3.10 -3.40 13.48
N THR A 176 2.73 -2.35 12.75
CA THR A 176 2.99 -0.97 13.16
C THR A 176 2.32 -0.64 14.49
N LEU A 177 1.06 -1.04 14.68
CA LEU A 177 0.33 -0.85 15.93
C LEU A 177 0.97 -1.63 17.08
N ALA A 178 1.31 -2.90 16.87
CA ALA A 178 2.01 -3.71 17.88
C ALA A 178 3.33 -3.07 18.31
N ALA A 179 4.16 -2.62 17.36
CA ALA A 179 5.41 -1.93 17.65
C ALA A 179 5.21 -0.58 18.38
N GLN A 180 4.10 0.13 18.13
CA GLN A 180 3.75 1.33 18.89
C GLN A 180 3.34 1.00 20.33
N LEU A 181 2.51 -0.04 20.52
CA LEU A 181 2.08 -0.50 21.84
C LEU A 181 3.25 -1.04 22.67
N GLU A 182 4.13 -1.84 22.08
CA GLU A 182 5.34 -2.35 22.74
C GLU A 182 6.26 -1.21 23.20
N ARG A 183 6.48 -0.20 22.34
CA ARG A 183 7.25 1.00 22.71
C ARG A 183 6.60 1.76 23.86
N ALA A 184 5.28 1.92 23.84
CA ALA A 184 4.55 2.59 24.92
C ALA A 184 4.64 1.82 26.25
N LEU A 185 4.48 0.50 26.22
CA LEU A 185 4.58 -0.37 27.39
C LEU A 185 6.00 -0.38 27.96
N SER A 186 7.02 -0.55 27.11
CA SER A 186 8.43 -0.50 27.53
C SER A 186 8.78 0.84 28.17
N SER A 187 8.34 1.96 27.56
CA SER A 187 8.53 3.29 28.14
C SER A 187 7.84 3.45 29.49
N ARG A 188 6.65 2.87 29.68
CA ARG A 188 5.93 2.94 30.96
C ARG A 188 6.68 2.19 32.05
N VAL A 189 7.16 0.97 31.77
CA VAL A 189 7.90 0.16 32.74
C VAL A 189 9.14 0.91 33.24
N ILE A 190 9.95 1.46 32.34
CA ILE A 190 11.20 2.12 32.73
C ILE A 190 10.95 3.43 33.49
N ILE A 191 9.88 4.15 33.15
CA ILE A 191 9.46 5.36 33.88
C ILE A 191 8.98 5.00 35.30
N GLU A 192 8.19 3.94 35.47
CA GLU A 192 7.76 3.49 36.80
C GLU A 192 8.93 3.02 37.67
N GLN A 193 9.90 2.32 37.08
CA GLN A 193 11.14 1.95 37.78
C GLN A 193 11.95 3.18 38.20
N ALA A 194 12.12 4.16 37.31
CA ALA A 194 12.82 5.41 37.62
C ALA A 194 12.12 6.22 38.72
N LYS A 195 10.78 6.29 38.69
CA LYS A 195 9.98 6.89 39.78
C LYS A 195 10.29 6.21 41.12
N GLY A 196 10.33 4.88 41.16
CA GLY A 196 10.67 4.13 42.38
C GLY A 196 12.08 4.43 42.92
N VAL A 197 13.07 4.50 42.03
CA VAL A 197 14.45 4.87 42.38
C VAL A 197 14.51 6.29 42.96
N LEU A 198 13.88 7.27 42.29
CA LEU A 198 13.88 8.67 42.74
C LEU A 198 13.07 8.87 44.01
N ALA A 199 11.91 8.23 44.13
CA ALA A 199 11.07 8.25 45.33
C ALA A 199 11.87 7.78 46.55
N THR A 200 12.61 6.67 46.40
CA THR A 200 13.46 6.12 47.46
C THR A 200 14.64 7.03 47.79
N ARG A 201 15.41 7.48 46.78
CA ARG A 201 16.62 8.30 47.00
C ARG A 201 16.31 9.67 47.59
N ARG A 202 15.21 10.29 47.14
CA ARG A 202 14.82 11.66 47.53
C ARG A 202 13.76 11.72 48.62
N ARG A 203 13.26 10.56 49.09
CA ARG A 203 12.14 10.47 50.04
C ARG A 203 10.90 11.22 49.55
N LEU A 204 10.59 11.06 48.26
CA LEU A 204 9.44 11.66 47.60
C LEU A 204 8.31 10.63 47.42
N THR A 205 7.09 11.11 47.29
CA THR A 205 5.99 10.30 46.76
C THR A 205 6.23 9.95 45.29
N MET A 206 5.52 8.95 44.77
CA MET A 206 5.63 8.56 43.36
C MET A 206 5.24 9.68 42.39
N ASP A 207 4.28 10.53 42.78
CA ASP A 207 3.82 11.67 41.97
C ASP A 207 4.85 12.80 41.94
N GLU A 208 5.46 13.11 43.08
CA GLU A 208 6.57 14.06 43.17
C GLU A 208 7.81 13.57 42.41
N ALA A 209 8.16 12.29 42.53
CA ALA A 209 9.25 11.68 41.78
C ALA A 209 9.03 11.77 40.27
N PHE A 210 7.79 11.55 39.80
CA PHE A 210 7.44 11.73 38.40
C PHE A 210 7.51 13.19 37.96
N ALA A 211 7.07 14.13 38.80
CA ALA A 211 7.16 15.56 38.52
C ALA A 211 8.62 16.02 38.38
N VAL A 212 9.52 15.54 39.25
CA VAL A 212 10.97 15.79 39.18
C VAL A 212 11.55 15.22 37.89
N LEU A 213 11.30 13.94 37.60
CA LEU A 213 11.81 13.27 36.40
C LEU A 213 11.38 14.00 35.13
N ARG A 214 10.09 14.36 35.04
CA ARG A 214 9.51 15.09 33.91
C ARG A 214 10.04 16.52 33.80
N GLY A 215 10.19 17.20 34.93
CA GLY A 215 10.73 18.56 34.99
C GLY A 215 12.17 18.61 34.48
N TYR A 216 13.00 17.67 34.93
CA TYR A 216 14.38 17.53 34.50
C TYR A 216 14.50 17.24 33.00
N ALA A 217 13.72 16.27 32.48
CA ALA A 217 13.71 15.94 31.06
C ALA A 217 13.31 17.16 30.21
N ARG A 218 12.26 17.89 30.65
CA ARG A 218 11.75 19.07 29.93
C ARG A 218 12.74 20.25 29.94
N SER A 219 13.34 20.57 31.08
CA SER A 219 14.29 21.70 31.19
C SER A 219 15.53 21.50 30.32
N ARG A 220 15.90 20.24 30.07
CA ARG A 220 17.05 19.86 29.23
C ARG A 220 16.66 19.42 27.82
N ARG A 221 15.37 19.51 27.43
CA ARG A 221 14.83 19.07 26.13
C ARG A 221 15.19 17.62 25.77
N ARG A 222 15.19 16.73 26.76
CA ARG A 222 15.52 15.31 26.61
C ARG A 222 14.26 14.45 26.62
N GLN A 223 14.34 13.26 26.01
CA GLN A 223 13.23 12.32 26.07
C GLN A 223 13.08 11.76 27.48
N LEU A 224 11.85 11.73 27.99
CA LEU A 224 11.56 11.24 29.34
C LEU A 224 12.03 9.79 29.55
N ASN A 225 11.90 8.93 28.52
CA ASN A 225 12.34 7.54 28.60
C ASN A 225 13.87 7.42 28.77
N GLU A 226 14.64 8.31 28.14
CA GLU A 226 16.11 8.26 28.19
C GLU A 226 16.59 8.64 29.58
N VAL A 227 16.02 9.72 30.12
CA VAL A 227 16.29 10.17 31.49
C VAL A 227 15.87 9.08 32.50
N ALA A 228 14.71 8.47 32.31
CA ALA A 228 14.27 7.35 33.17
C ALA A 228 15.26 6.18 33.12
N ARG A 229 15.74 5.81 31.93
CA ARG A 229 16.74 4.75 31.74
C ARG A 229 18.04 5.06 32.47
N GLU A 230 18.54 6.29 32.38
CA GLU A 230 19.74 6.71 33.11
C GLU A 230 19.56 6.62 34.63
N VAL A 231 18.38 6.95 35.14
CA VAL A 231 18.08 6.81 36.58
C VAL A 231 18.14 5.34 37.00
N VAL A 232 17.51 4.45 36.23
CA VAL A 232 17.45 3.00 36.53
C VAL A 232 18.84 2.37 36.41
N GLU A 233 19.63 2.77 35.43
CA GLU A 233 21.00 2.26 35.22
C GLU A 233 22.04 2.92 36.15
N GLY A 234 21.63 3.87 37.00
CA GLY A 234 22.53 4.58 37.92
C GLY A 234 23.49 5.55 37.24
N ARG A 235 23.23 5.91 35.99
CA ARG A 235 24.02 6.86 35.18
C ARG A 235 23.44 8.28 35.14
N ALA A 236 22.33 8.49 35.86
CA ALA A 236 21.68 9.79 35.94
C ALA A 236 22.51 10.81 36.73
N ASP A 237 22.41 12.07 36.29
CA ASP A 237 22.99 13.25 36.93
C ASP A 237 22.70 13.27 38.46
N PRO A 238 23.70 13.52 39.32
CA PRO A 238 23.50 13.75 40.74
C PRO A 238 22.42 14.80 41.04
N GLU A 239 22.31 15.86 40.23
CA GLU A 239 21.25 16.88 40.35
C GLU A 239 19.85 16.30 40.16
N LEU A 240 19.70 15.19 39.43
CA LEU A 240 18.44 14.47 39.24
C LEU A 240 18.21 13.42 40.32
N THR A 241 19.26 12.73 40.78
CA THR A 241 19.11 11.63 41.75
C THR A 241 19.16 12.07 43.21
N GLY A 242 19.72 13.26 43.48
CA GLY A 242 19.89 13.80 44.84
C GLY A 242 21.07 13.17 45.58
N ALA A 243 22.02 12.58 44.84
CA ALA A 243 23.25 12.09 45.42
C ALA A 243 24.15 13.28 45.84
N PRO A 244 24.80 13.23 47.02
CA PRO A 244 25.77 14.26 47.40
C PRO A 244 26.91 14.29 46.37
N GLU A 245 27.33 15.49 45.97
CA GLU A 245 28.56 15.69 45.22
C GLU A 245 29.71 15.14 46.07
N GLY A 246 30.36 14.09 45.57
CA GLY A 246 31.53 13.47 46.20
C GLY A 246 32.79 14.25 45.86
#